data_AF-A0A960SVD4-F1
#
_entry.id   AF-A0A960SVD4-F1
#
_cell.length_a   1.000
_cell.length_b   1.000
_cell.length_c   1.000
_cell.angle_alpha   90.00
_cell.angle_beta   90.00
_cell.angle_gamma   90.00
#
_symmetry.space_group_name_H-M   'P 1'
#
loop_
_entity.id
_entity.type
_entity.pdbx_description
1 polymer ?
#
loop_
_entity_poly.entity_id
_entity_poly.type
_entity_poly.pdbx_seq_one_letter_code
_entity_poly.pdbx_strand_id
1 'polypeptide(L)'
;MKNTIPMAAMVAAGLVLAAPTARAAYTLVDDFESYTVGALGSGGSDAWINNGGPWYVNGSSSGTSYVQIQNDGDNYLAISDGFSGIRAADRTAPTIADGGVGTYYFQILSTSSGNDDRWGITQFAAGSGLSNPGYGEAWVSLRDDGVGGLKLVGENGAGSTLDLATGLSLNAWYDIWLVADNAADTYDVYLGTSGDANTLGTKVGNDLNFRHGIGVAGQGGVGDLVTFWSLDNGDPANTAQSGHVDNIYFNPVAVPEPSAALLGGLGLLGLLRRRRA
;
A
#
# COMPACT_ATOMS: atom_id res chain seq x y z
N MET A 1 -18.00 67.72 -40.27
CA MET A 1 -17.45 66.36 -40.47
C MET A 1 -16.81 65.93 -39.15
N LYS A 2 -17.45 65.04 -38.40
CA LYS A 2 -16.97 64.58 -37.08
C LYS A 2 -16.21 63.27 -37.27
N ASN A 3 -14.90 63.29 -37.03
CA ASN A 3 -14.05 62.11 -37.05
C ASN A 3 -14.27 61.30 -35.77
N THR A 4 -14.85 60.11 -35.90
CA THR A 4 -14.92 59.08 -34.85
C THR A 4 -13.76 58.10 -35.04
N ILE A 5 -12.86 58.06 -34.04
CA ILE A 5 -11.75 57.11 -33.94
C ILE A 5 -12.32 55.79 -33.38
N PRO A 6 -12.08 54.62 -34.02
CA PRO A 6 -12.51 53.34 -33.47
C PRO A 6 -11.58 52.92 -32.31
N MET A 7 -12.20 52.66 -31.16
CA MET A 7 -11.55 52.20 -29.94
C MET A 7 -11.28 50.70 -30.05
N ALA A 8 -10.01 50.31 -30.07
CA ALA A 8 -9.57 48.92 -30.15
C ALA A 8 -9.95 48.17 -28.87
N ALA A 9 -10.78 47.14 -29.01
CA ALA A 9 -11.13 46.23 -27.92
C ALA A 9 -9.92 45.35 -27.58
N MET A 10 -9.27 45.64 -26.45
CA MET A 10 -8.17 44.85 -25.90
C MET A 10 -8.76 43.61 -25.22
N VAL A 11 -8.69 42.46 -25.89
CA VAL A 11 -9.05 41.16 -25.32
C VAL A 11 -7.94 40.74 -24.36
N ALA A 12 -8.18 40.88 -23.06
CA ALA A 12 -7.31 40.35 -22.02
C ALA A 12 -7.45 38.82 -21.97
N ALA A 13 -6.46 38.11 -22.50
CA ALA A 13 -6.34 36.67 -22.29
C ALA A 13 -5.87 36.44 -20.85
N GLY A 14 -6.78 35.96 -20.00
CA GLY A 14 -6.47 35.56 -18.63
C GLY A 14 -5.56 34.33 -18.62
N LEU A 15 -4.33 34.50 -18.11
CA LEU A 15 -3.44 33.41 -17.78
C LEU A 15 -4.02 32.66 -16.56
N VAL A 16 -4.64 31.51 -16.79
CA VAL A 16 -5.01 30.59 -15.70
C VAL A 16 -3.74 29.84 -15.31
N LEU A 17 -3.07 30.30 -14.26
CA LEU A 17 -2.05 29.53 -13.57
C LEU A 17 -2.76 28.34 -12.92
N ALA A 18 -2.49 27.12 -13.41
CA ALA A 18 -2.91 25.92 -12.71
C ALA A 18 -2.22 25.92 -11.34
N ALA A 19 -2.98 26.19 -10.28
CA ALA A 19 -2.46 26.05 -8.93
C ALA A 19 -2.02 24.59 -8.74
N PRO A 20 -0.83 24.33 -8.18
CA PRO A 20 -0.47 22.97 -7.80
C PRO A 20 -1.57 22.48 -6.85
N THR A 21 -2.26 21.41 -7.23
CA THR A 21 -3.18 20.71 -6.34
C THR A 21 -2.39 20.29 -5.13
N ALA A 22 -2.67 20.93 -3.98
CA ALA A 22 -2.09 20.53 -2.71
C ALA A 22 -2.46 19.07 -2.48
N ARG A 23 -1.46 18.19 -2.52
CA ARG A 23 -1.62 16.79 -2.14
C ARG A 23 -2.00 16.78 -0.65
N ALA A 24 -3.10 16.12 -0.30
CA ALA A 24 -3.46 15.97 1.11
C ALA A 24 -2.27 15.33 1.85
N ALA A 25 -1.98 15.84 3.04
CA ALA A 25 -0.86 15.36 3.83
C ALA A 25 -1.15 13.93 4.30
N TYR A 26 -0.15 13.06 4.18
CA TYR A 26 -0.18 11.74 4.78
C TYR A 26 -0.21 11.86 6.30
N THR A 27 -1.06 11.07 6.95
CA THR A 27 -1.12 10.95 8.40
C THR A 27 -0.40 9.68 8.82
N LEU A 28 0.48 9.76 9.80
CA LEU A 28 1.19 8.61 10.35
C LEU A 28 0.19 7.62 10.97
N VAL A 29 0.28 6.36 10.57
CA VAL A 29 -0.45 5.22 11.16
C VAL A 29 0.44 4.51 12.17
N ASP A 30 1.66 4.15 11.74
CA ASP A 30 2.71 3.58 12.59
C ASP A 30 4.09 3.77 11.95
N ASP A 31 5.11 4.01 12.77
CA ASP A 31 6.54 3.99 12.44
C ASP A 31 7.31 3.08 13.41
N PHE A 32 6.61 2.36 14.30
CA PHE A 32 7.17 1.43 15.28
C PHE A 32 8.15 2.03 16.31
N GLU A 33 8.43 3.33 16.26
CA GLU A 33 9.36 4.02 17.16
C GLU A 33 8.87 4.07 18.61
N SER A 34 7.56 3.96 18.81
CA SER A 34 6.96 3.90 20.15
C SER A 34 7.04 2.53 20.82
N TYR A 35 7.48 1.49 20.11
CA TYR A 35 7.47 0.11 20.61
C TYR A 35 8.83 -0.29 21.19
N THR A 36 8.78 -1.21 22.16
CA THR A 36 10.00 -1.87 22.65
C THR A 36 10.40 -2.97 21.68
N VAL A 37 11.68 -3.00 21.32
CA VAL A 37 12.28 -4.10 20.53
C VAL A 37 12.04 -5.44 21.22
N GLY A 38 11.56 -6.42 20.46
CA GLY A 38 11.26 -7.76 20.93
C GLY A 38 9.91 -8.26 20.44
N ALA A 39 9.36 -9.26 21.14
CA ALA A 39 8.09 -9.87 20.81
C ALA A 39 6.94 -8.87 20.82
N LEU A 40 6.15 -8.86 19.74
CA LEU A 40 4.90 -8.10 19.70
C LEU A 40 3.97 -8.57 20.84
N GLY A 41 3.47 -7.64 21.64
CA GLY A 41 2.61 -7.87 22.80
C GLY A 41 3.34 -8.04 24.15
N SER A 42 4.68 -8.00 24.19
CA SER A 42 5.45 -8.25 25.42
C SER A 42 5.58 -7.05 26.39
N GLY A 43 5.09 -5.86 26.00
CA GLY A 43 5.23 -4.60 26.76
C GLY A 43 3.92 -3.95 27.25
N GLY A 44 2.74 -4.41 26.81
CA GLY A 44 1.43 -3.82 27.14
C GLY A 44 0.90 -2.82 26.10
N SER A 45 -0.40 -2.93 25.80
CA SER A 45 -1.19 -2.11 24.85
C SER A 45 -0.53 -1.78 23.50
N ASP A 46 0.01 -2.79 22.82
CA ASP A 46 0.38 -2.64 21.42
C ASP A 46 -0.89 -2.48 20.57
N ALA A 47 -0.92 -1.51 19.66
CA ALA A 47 -2.05 -1.32 18.74
C ALA A 47 -2.14 -2.47 17.71
N TRP A 48 -1.04 -3.19 17.52
CA TRP A 48 -0.98 -4.40 16.73
C TRP A 48 -1.34 -5.64 17.52
N ILE A 49 -2.13 -6.48 16.90
CA ILE A 49 -2.56 -7.77 17.40
C ILE A 49 -1.78 -8.83 16.65
N ASN A 50 -1.11 -9.69 17.40
CA ASN A 50 -0.48 -10.88 16.86
C ASN A 50 -1.56 -11.93 16.56
N ASN A 51 -1.77 -12.23 15.27
CA ASN A 51 -2.74 -13.21 14.77
C ASN A 51 -2.03 -14.49 14.29
N GLY A 52 -1.03 -14.98 15.02
CA GLY A 52 -0.33 -16.22 14.67
C GLY A 52 -1.18 -17.50 14.75
N GLY A 53 -1.85 -17.88 13.64
CA GLY A 53 -2.70 -19.05 13.29
C GLY A 53 -2.76 -20.33 14.17
N PRO A 54 -3.83 -21.20 14.15
CA PRO A 54 -4.10 -22.38 15.03
C PRO A 54 -3.33 -23.65 14.65
N TRP A 55 -2.01 -23.58 14.51
CA TRP A 55 -1.10 -24.05 15.57
C TRP A 55 -0.95 -23.11 16.81
N TYR A 56 -1.79 -22.06 16.89
CA TYR A 56 -2.12 -21.04 17.92
C TYR A 56 -2.13 -21.73 19.27
N VAL A 57 -1.05 -21.56 20.01
CA VAL A 57 -1.14 -21.56 21.46
C VAL A 57 -0.98 -20.12 21.89
N ASN A 58 -2.13 -19.52 22.20
CA ASN A 58 -2.21 -18.47 23.20
C ASN A 58 -1.55 -19.06 24.47
N GLY A 59 -0.25 -18.78 24.66
CA GLY A 59 0.56 -19.41 25.71
C GLY A 59 1.73 -20.30 25.26
N SER A 60 2.34 -20.09 24.09
CA SER A 60 3.74 -20.53 23.93
C SER A 60 4.63 -19.72 24.88
N SER A 61 4.86 -20.29 26.06
CA SER A 61 5.79 -19.80 27.08
C SER A 61 7.26 -19.94 26.67
N SER A 62 7.57 -20.18 25.39
CA SER A 62 8.92 -20.40 24.88
C SER A 62 9.44 -19.25 24.04
N GLY A 63 9.42 -18.01 24.54
CA GLY A 63 10.39 -16.95 24.19
C GLY A 63 10.64 -16.54 22.73
N THR A 64 9.97 -17.11 21.72
CA THR A 64 10.18 -16.83 20.29
C THR A 64 8.87 -16.35 19.69
N SER A 65 8.58 -15.05 19.82
CA SER A 65 7.54 -14.46 18.98
C SER A 65 8.06 -14.41 17.56
N TYR A 66 7.29 -14.92 16.62
CA TYR A 66 7.59 -14.86 15.18
C TYR A 66 7.11 -13.56 14.54
N VAL A 67 6.51 -12.69 15.35
CA VAL A 67 6.21 -11.31 14.99
C VAL A 67 6.84 -10.41 16.03
N GLN A 68 7.76 -9.56 15.60
CA GLN A 68 8.64 -8.82 16.48
C GLN A 68 8.83 -7.39 15.99
N ILE A 69 9.10 -6.51 16.93
CA ILE A 69 9.74 -5.24 16.65
C ILE A 69 11.24 -5.48 16.66
N GLN A 70 11.89 -5.24 15.53
CA GLN A 70 13.34 -5.30 15.40
C GLN A 70 13.92 -3.91 15.21
N ASN A 71 15.24 -3.78 15.37
CA ASN A 71 15.94 -2.51 15.19
C ASN A 71 17.29 -2.75 14.50
N ASP A 72 17.49 -2.08 13.37
CA ASP A 72 18.79 -1.95 12.68
C ASP A 72 19.09 -0.48 12.37
N GLY A 73 18.88 0.39 13.36
CA GLY A 73 18.93 1.85 13.23
C GLY A 73 17.57 2.53 13.13
N ASP A 74 16.50 1.78 12.88
CA ASP A 74 15.09 2.19 12.91
C ASP A 74 14.24 1.01 13.42
N ASN A 75 13.16 1.24 14.15
CA ASN A 75 12.26 0.16 14.56
C ASN A 75 11.36 -0.26 13.40
N TYR A 76 11.13 -1.56 13.23
CA TYR A 76 10.21 -2.06 12.22
C TYR A 76 9.53 -3.34 12.68
N LEU A 77 8.36 -3.63 12.08
CA LEU A 77 7.69 -4.91 12.27
C LEU A 77 8.31 -5.95 11.37
N ALA A 78 8.93 -6.95 11.98
CA ALA A 78 9.40 -8.15 11.32
C ALA A 78 8.45 -9.31 11.60
N ILE A 79 8.07 -10.02 10.55
CA ILE A 79 7.54 -11.38 10.66
C ILE A 79 8.71 -12.31 10.39
N SER A 80 9.27 -12.89 11.45
CA SER A 80 10.51 -13.66 11.47
C SER A 80 10.23 -15.15 11.69
N ASP A 81 11.05 -15.96 11.04
CA ASP A 81 11.01 -17.41 10.96
C ASP A 81 11.34 -18.22 12.24
N GLY A 82 11.14 -19.53 12.07
CA GLY A 82 11.49 -20.62 12.99
C GLY A 82 10.39 -21.67 13.17
N PHE A 83 9.28 -21.57 12.42
CA PHE A 83 8.16 -22.52 12.49
C PHE A 83 7.38 -22.60 11.17
N SER A 84 6.87 -23.79 10.84
CA SER A 84 6.01 -24.00 9.68
C SER A 84 4.58 -23.52 9.95
N GLY A 85 4.16 -22.41 9.34
CA GLY A 85 2.74 -22.01 9.31
C GLY A 85 2.53 -20.50 9.25
N ILE A 86 1.29 -20.11 9.01
CA ILE A 86 0.90 -18.71 8.83
C ILE A 86 1.26 -17.89 10.08
N ARG A 87 1.87 -16.72 9.85
CA ARG A 87 2.11 -15.69 10.85
C ARG A 87 1.46 -14.41 10.36
N ALA A 88 0.80 -13.70 11.26
CA ALA A 88 0.22 -12.43 10.90
C ALA A 88 0.24 -11.49 12.10
N ALA A 89 0.31 -10.21 11.80
CA ALA A 89 -0.13 -9.18 12.71
C ALA A 89 -1.03 -8.21 11.97
N ASP A 90 -2.03 -7.71 12.69
CA ASP A 90 -2.92 -6.71 12.16
C ASP A 90 -3.14 -5.60 13.17
N ARG A 91 -3.63 -4.46 12.69
CA ARG A 91 -4.05 -3.36 13.55
C ARG A 91 -5.23 -2.64 12.95
N THR A 92 -6.02 -2.02 13.81
CA THR A 92 -7.01 -1.04 13.34
C THR A 92 -6.26 0.08 12.61
N ALA A 93 -6.78 0.45 11.44
CA ALA A 93 -6.20 1.43 10.56
C ALA A 93 -7.26 2.45 10.13
N PRO A 94 -6.87 3.66 9.68
CA PRO A 94 -7.81 4.63 9.13
C PRO A 94 -8.72 4.05 8.05
N THR A 95 -10.02 4.29 8.18
CA THR A 95 -11.02 3.66 7.33
C THR A 95 -11.00 4.18 5.89
N ILE A 96 -11.01 3.26 4.92
CA ILE A 96 -11.48 3.54 3.56
C ILE A 96 -12.92 3.09 3.50
N ALA A 97 -13.85 4.04 3.54
CA ALA A 97 -15.28 3.75 3.56
C ALA A 97 -15.71 2.95 2.33
N ASP A 98 -16.78 2.18 2.44
CA ASP A 98 -17.44 1.57 1.29
C ASP A 98 -17.85 2.65 0.27
N GLY A 99 -17.47 2.45 -1.00
CA GLY A 99 -17.62 3.49 -2.03
C GLY A 99 -16.60 4.64 -1.99
N GLY A 100 -15.62 4.59 -1.07
CA GLY A 100 -14.56 5.58 -0.93
C GLY A 100 -13.26 5.20 -1.63
N VAL A 101 -12.32 6.14 -1.68
CA VAL A 101 -10.95 5.92 -2.15
C VAL A 101 -9.98 6.34 -1.07
N GLY A 102 -8.90 5.60 -0.88
CA GLY A 102 -7.84 5.96 0.05
C GLY A 102 -6.49 5.38 -0.37
N THR A 103 -5.42 6.01 0.11
CA THR A 103 -4.06 5.55 -0.15
C THR A 103 -3.38 5.18 1.15
N TYR A 104 -2.81 3.99 1.18
CA TYR A 104 -1.80 3.61 2.16
C TYR A 104 -0.42 3.73 1.52
N TYR A 105 0.47 4.45 2.20
CA TYR A 105 1.90 4.36 1.95
C TYR A 105 2.52 3.50 3.05
N PHE A 106 3.46 2.63 2.69
CA PHE A 106 4.25 1.87 3.64
C PHE A 106 5.55 1.42 2.98
N GLN A 107 6.55 1.10 3.79
CA GLN A 107 7.81 0.54 3.33
C GLN A 107 7.85 -0.95 3.60
N ILE A 108 8.37 -1.72 2.65
CA ILE A 108 8.58 -3.16 2.79
C ILE A 108 10.01 -3.55 2.46
N LEU A 109 10.48 -4.59 3.12
CA LEU A 109 11.76 -5.21 2.86
C LEU A 109 11.61 -6.73 3.04
N SER A 110 12.37 -7.49 2.26
CA SER A 110 12.61 -8.90 2.55
C SER A 110 14.10 -9.19 2.51
N THR A 111 14.57 -9.99 3.47
CA THR A 111 15.96 -10.45 3.55
C THR A 111 16.18 -11.80 2.85
N SER A 112 15.12 -12.40 2.29
CA SER A 112 15.18 -13.73 1.65
C SER A 112 14.21 -13.88 0.47
N SER A 113 14.57 -14.73 -0.49
CA SER A 113 13.80 -14.85 -1.74
C SER A 113 12.59 -15.78 -1.64
N GLY A 114 12.58 -16.76 -0.74
CA GLY A 114 11.51 -17.75 -0.67
C GLY A 114 10.29 -17.34 0.15
N ASN A 115 10.01 -16.05 0.29
CA ASN A 115 8.91 -15.59 1.13
C ASN A 115 7.63 -15.39 0.31
N ASP A 116 6.50 -15.53 1.00
CA ASP A 116 5.19 -15.07 0.54
C ASP A 116 4.64 -14.15 1.63
N ASP A 117 5.43 -13.12 1.92
CA ASP A 117 5.09 -12.05 2.85
C ASP A 117 4.11 -11.13 2.14
N ARG A 118 2.99 -10.82 2.78
CA ARG A 118 1.88 -10.04 2.24
C ARG A 118 1.55 -8.89 3.16
N TRP A 119 1.31 -7.73 2.56
CA TRP A 119 0.93 -6.51 3.26
C TRP A 119 -0.23 -5.85 2.55
N GLY A 120 -1.22 -5.40 3.31
CA GLY A 120 -2.40 -4.83 2.70
C GLY A 120 -3.42 -4.31 3.69
N ILE A 121 -4.61 -4.06 3.14
CA ILE A 121 -5.77 -3.58 3.89
C ILE A 121 -6.95 -4.52 3.70
N THR A 122 -7.74 -4.68 4.75
CA THR A 122 -8.91 -5.57 4.76
C THR A 122 -10.11 -4.93 5.44
N GLN A 123 -11.29 -5.44 5.10
CA GLN A 123 -12.57 -5.11 5.73
C GLN A 123 -12.79 -5.82 7.07
N PHE A 124 -12.00 -6.84 7.37
CA PHE A 124 -12.13 -7.56 8.62
C PHE A 124 -11.60 -6.69 9.77
N ALA A 125 -12.27 -6.75 10.92
CA ALA A 125 -11.79 -6.08 12.12
C ALA A 125 -10.48 -6.71 12.60
N ALA A 126 -9.55 -5.88 13.07
CA ALA A 126 -8.31 -6.34 13.69
C ALA A 126 -8.60 -7.34 14.83
N GLY A 127 -7.81 -8.40 14.91
CA GLY A 127 -7.98 -9.46 15.91
C GLY A 127 -9.16 -10.40 15.67
N SER A 128 -9.83 -10.31 14.51
CA SER A 128 -10.88 -11.27 14.11
C SER A 128 -10.36 -12.68 13.84
N GLY A 129 -9.05 -12.91 13.98
CA GLY A 129 -8.43 -14.22 13.80
C GLY A 129 -8.33 -14.59 12.33
N LEU A 130 -7.90 -13.65 11.48
CA LEU A 130 -7.72 -13.81 10.04
C LEU A 130 -6.85 -15.04 9.73
N SER A 131 -7.49 -16.19 9.53
CA SER A 131 -6.78 -17.46 9.32
C SER A 131 -6.14 -17.55 7.94
N ASN A 132 -6.57 -16.68 7.02
CA ASN A 132 -6.02 -16.47 5.69
C ASN A 132 -6.80 -15.31 5.04
N PRO A 133 -6.43 -14.03 5.26
CA PRO A 133 -6.98 -12.88 4.53
C PRO A 133 -6.41 -12.82 3.09
N GLY A 134 -6.13 -13.98 2.50
CA GLY A 134 -5.49 -14.10 1.20
C GLY A 134 -6.49 -14.16 0.04
N TYR A 135 -7.76 -13.85 0.29
CA TYR A 135 -8.85 -14.04 -0.67
C TYR A 135 -9.85 -12.91 -0.50
N GLY A 136 -9.73 -11.85 -1.30
CA GLY A 136 -10.70 -10.75 -1.27
C GLY A 136 -10.17 -9.39 -0.81
N GLU A 137 -8.86 -9.23 -0.62
CA GLU A 137 -8.25 -8.05 -0.02
C GLU A 137 -7.21 -7.37 -0.92
N ALA A 138 -7.05 -6.06 -0.77
CA ALA A 138 -6.03 -5.33 -1.50
C ALA A 138 -4.69 -5.52 -0.79
N TRP A 139 -3.76 -6.25 -1.42
CA TRP A 139 -2.46 -6.55 -0.85
C TRP A 139 -1.37 -6.67 -1.91
N VAL A 140 -0.13 -6.48 -1.47
CA VAL A 140 1.08 -6.76 -2.24
C VAL A 140 1.97 -7.75 -1.50
N SER A 141 2.87 -8.42 -2.23
CA SER A 141 3.79 -9.41 -1.70
C SER A 141 5.15 -9.34 -2.37
N LEU A 142 6.22 -9.64 -1.63
CA LEU A 142 7.55 -9.89 -2.18
C LEU A 142 7.77 -11.40 -2.25
N ARG A 143 8.14 -11.89 -3.44
CA ARG A 143 8.36 -13.32 -3.73
C ARG A 143 9.62 -13.55 -4.55
N ASP A 144 10.07 -14.80 -4.63
CA ASP A 144 11.20 -15.20 -5.49
C ASP A 144 10.90 -14.89 -6.97
N ASP A 145 11.84 -14.25 -7.66
CA ASP A 145 11.74 -13.99 -9.11
C ASP A 145 12.31 -15.13 -9.98
N GLY A 146 12.89 -16.16 -9.37
CA GLY A 146 13.48 -17.32 -10.02
C GLY A 146 14.88 -17.09 -10.60
N VAL A 147 15.44 -15.88 -10.47
CA VAL A 147 16.78 -15.52 -10.99
C VAL A 147 17.70 -14.94 -9.91
N GLY A 148 17.34 -15.08 -8.64
CA GLY A 148 18.15 -14.68 -7.49
C GLY A 148 17.80 -13.30 -6.92
N GLY A 149 16.66 -12.74 -7.30
CA GLY A 149 16.09 -11.52 -6.74
C GLY A 149 14.67 -11.74 -6.21
N LEU A 150 13.97 -10.62 -6.09
CA LEU A 150 12.58 -10.55 -5.68
C LEU A 150 11.71 -10.02 -6.82
N LYS A 151 10.44 -10.40 -6.78
CA LYS A 151 9.37 -9.77 -7.54
C LYS A 151 8.30 -9.23 -6.61
N LEU A 152 7.73 -8.09 -6.98
CA LEU A 152 6.54 -7.55 -6.36
C LEU A 152 5.32 -8.18 -7.04
N VAL A 153 4.39 -8.67 -6.24
CA VAL A 153 3.19 -9.36 -6.68
C VAL A 153 1.98 -8.69 -6.03
N GLY A 154 0.85 -8.59 -6.75
CA GLY A 154 -0.42 -8.14 -6.18
C GLY A 154 -1.54 -9.16 -6.40
N GLU A 155 -2.53 -9.18 -5.51
CA GLU A 155 -3.82 -9.86 -5.73
C GLU A 155 -4.51 -9.31 -6.97
N ASN A 156 -5.10 -10.18 -7.77
CA ASN A 156 -5.88 -9.80 -8.93
C ASN A 156 -7.17 -10.63 -9.04
N GLY A 157 -7.82 -10.83 -7.90
CA GLY A 157 -9.10 -11.50 -7.74
C GLY A 157 -9.01 -13.02 -7.76
N ALA A 158 -9.93 -13.65 -7.05
CA ALA A 158 -10.12 -15.10 -6.96
C ALA A 158 -8.86 -15.88 -6.51
N GLY A 159 -8.00 -15.27 -5.69
CA GLY A 159 -6.73 -15.85 -5.27
C GLY A 159 -5.70 -15.95 -6.39
N SER A 160 -5.90 -15.20 -7.47
CA SER A 160 -4.94 -15.07 -8.55
C SER A 160 -4.05 -13.87 -8.30
N THR A 161 -2.82 -13.94 -8.79
CA THR A 161 -1.82 -12.88 -8.56
C THR A 161 -1.21 -12.40 -9.85
N LEU A 162 -0.81 -11.13 -9.90
CA LEU A 162 -0.07 -10.54 -11.01
C LEU A 162 1.33 -10.13 -10.56
N ASP A 163 2.35 -10.49 -11.34
CA ASP A 163 3.71 -9.97 -11.17
C ASP A 163 3.73 -8.50 -11.63
N LEU A 164 4.00 -7.58 -10.69
CA LEU A 164 3.96 -6.12 -10.90
C LEU A 164 5.35 -5.56 -11.24
N ALA A 165 6.39 -6.12 -10.62
CA ALA A 165 7.79 -5.77 -10.86
C ALA A 165 8.70 -6.97 -10.58
N THR A 166 9.86 -7.05 -11.24
CA THR A 166 10.84 -8.14 -11.09
C THR A 166 12.26 -7.58 -10.96
N GLY A 167 13.22 -8.38 -10.50
CA GLY A 167 14.61 -7.95 -10.36
C GLY A 167 14.84 -6.99 -9.18
N LEU A 168 13.96 -7.06 -8.18
CA LEU A 168 14.13 -6.36 -6.92
C LEU A 168 15.24 -7.07 -6.11
N SER A 169 15.98 -6.30 -5.33
CA SER A 169 17.10 -6.80 -4.53
C SER A 169 16.63 -7.19 -3.14
N LEU A 170 17.23 -8.25 -2.60
CA LEU A 170 17.13 -8.57 -1.17
C LEU A 170 17.77 -7.46 -0.34
N ASN A 171 17.33 -7.31 0.92
CA ASN A 171 17.88 -6.34 1.88
C ASN A 171 17.79 -4.87 1.39
N ALA A 172 16.75 -4.55 0.62
CA ALA A 172 16.45 -3.21 0.18
C ALA A 172 15.01 -2.82 0.57
N TRP A 173 14.85 -1.60 1.08
CA TRP A 173 13.56 -1.02 1.37
C TRP A 173 12.90 -0.50 0.09
N TYR A 174 11.62 -0.82 -0.06
CA TYR A 174 10.77 -0.40 -1.15
C TYR A 174 9.59 0.40 -0.63
N ASP A 175 9.36 1.55 -1.24
CA ASP A 175 8.19 2.38 -0.99
C ASP A 175 6.99 1.83 -1.78
N ILE A 176 5.89 1.56 -1.10
CA ILE A 176 4.64 1.13 -1.71
C ILE A 176 3.58 2.19 -1.49
N TRP A 177 2.87 2.58 -2.56
CA TRP A 177 1.57 3.23 -2.45
C TRP A 177 0.50 2.29 -2.96
N LEU A 178 -0.36 1.84 -2.06
CA LEU A 178 -1.55 1.05 -2.36
C LEU A 178 -2.75 2.00 -2.35
N VAL A 179 -3.27 2.28 -3.55
CA VAL A 179 -4.42 3.18 -3.74
C VAL A 179 -5.65 2.32 -3.96
N ALA A 180 -6.47 2.15 -2.92
CA ALA A 180 -7.68 1.33 -3.00
C ALA A 180 -8.89 2.19 -3.38
N ASP A 181 -9.57 1.81 -4.47
CA ASP A 181 -10.90 2.28 -4.84
C ASP A 181 -11.93 1.24 -4.38
N ASN A 182 -12.53 1.50 -3.22
CA ASN A 182 -13.50 0.62 -2.59
C ASN A 182 -14.89 0.73 -3.25
N ALA A 183 -15.10 1.64 -4.21
CA ALA A 183 -16.29 1.69 -5.04
C ALA A 183 -16.17 0.77 -6.25
N ALA A 184 -14.97 0.69 -6.82
CA ALA A 184 -14.66 -0.14 -7.99
C ALA A 184 -14.21 -1.56 -7.61
N ASP A 185 -13.95 -1.84 -6.34
CA ASP A 185 -13.33 -3.07 -5.85
C ASP A 185 -11.94 -3.31 -6.49
N THR A 186 -11.24 -2.23 -6.82
CA THR A 186 -9.91 -2.26 -7.45
C THR A 186 -8.89 -1.48 -6.66
N TYR A 187 -7.61 -1.73 -6.92
CA TYR A 187 -6.53 -0.94 -6.38
C TYR A 187 -5.38 -0.78 -7.37
N ASP A 188 -4.69 0.34 -7.24
CA ASP A 188 -3.43 0.62 -7.94
C ASP A 188 -2.25 0.43 -6.99
N VAL A 189 -1.10 0.09 -7.57
CA VAL A 189 0.15 -0.06 -6.83
C VAL A 189 1.22 0.81 -7.47
N TYR A 190 1.87 1.63 -6.66
CA TYR A 190 3.07 2.38 -7.05
C TYR A 190 4.27 1.87 -6.25
N LEU A 191 5.43 1.80 -6.90
CA LEU A 191 6.69 1.33 -6.34
C LEU A 191 7.76 2.41 -6.44
N GLY A 192 8.45 2.69 -5.33
CA GLY A 192 9.55 3.64 -5.24
C GLY A 192 10.65 3.16 -4.29
N THR A 193 11.67 4.01 -4.11
CA THR A 193 12.85 3.74 -3.24
C THR A 193 13.38 5.04 -2.60
N SER A 194 12.53 6.05 -2.48
CA SER A 194 12.87 7.39 -1.99
C SER A 194 12.93 7.47 -0.47
N GLY A 195 12.13 6.66 0.23
CA GLY A 195 11.89 6.79 1.66
C GLY A 195 10.98 7.95 2.04
N ASP A 196 10.24 8.52 1.10
CA ASP A 196 9.36 9.67 1.34
C ASP A 196 7.96 9.43 0.76
N ALA A 197 6.97 9.33 1.64
CA ALA A 197 5.56 9.18 1.30
C ALA A 197 5.02 10.25 0.32
N ASN A 198 5.67 11.42 0.23
CA ASN A 198 5.29 12.52 -0.65
C ASN A 198 5.89 12.42 -2.06
N THR A 199 6.89 11.56 -2.25
CA THR A 199 7.56 11.35 -3.54
C THR A 199 7.00 10.09 -4.20
N LEU A 200 5.89 10.22 -4.93
CA LEU A 200 5.19 9.08 -5.54
C LEU A 200 6.12 8.25 -6.44
N GLY A 201 6.07 6.93 -6.27
CA GLY A 201 6.78 5.97 -7.11
C GLY A 201 6.20 5.79 -8.51
N THR A 202 6.72 4.80 -9.23
CA THR A 202 6.21 4.40 -10.55
C THR A 202 4.98 3.51 -10.39
N LYS A 203 3.91 3.77 -11.15
CA LYS A 203 2.73 2.88 -11.19
C LYS A 203 3.13 1.53 -11.80
N VAL A 204 2.99 0.46 -11.03
CA VAL A 204 3.35 -0.92 -11.42
C VAL A 204 2.15 -1.87 -11.40
N GLY A 205 1.08 -1.51 -10.71
CA GLY A 205 -0.23 -2.17 -10.76
C GLY A 205 -1.32 -1.17 -11.14
N ASN A 206 -2.25 -1.57 -12.01
CA ASN A 206 -3.35 -0.73 -12.46
C ASN A 206 -4.67 -1.52 -12.43
N ASP A 207 -5.66 -1.01 -11.71
CA ASP A 207 -7.01 -1.60 -11.58
C ASP A 207 -6.97 -3.09 -11.18
N LEU A 208 -6.10 -3.45 -10.25
CA LEU A 208 -6.00 -4.81 -9.72
C LEU A 208 -7.28 -5.12 -8.95
N ASN A 209 -7.94 -6.24 -9.23
CA ASN A 209 -9.16 -6.60 -8.52
C ASN A 209 -8.80 -7.17 -7.15
N PHE A 210 -9.41 -6.64 -6.09
CA PHE A 210 -9.24 -7.23 -4.77
C PHE A 210 -10.46 -7.97 -4.26
N ARG A 211 -11.71 -7.65 -4.62
CA ARG A 211 -12.87 -8.36 -4.07
C ARG A 211 -13.23 -9.61 -4.84
N HIS A 212 -13.55 -10.67 -4.09
CA HIS A 212 -14.11 -11.89 -4.66
C HIS A 212 -15.60 -11.69 -4.91
N GLY A 213 -16.04 -11.88 -6.15
CA GLY A 213 -17.46 -11.86 -6.50
C GLY A 213 -18.28 -12.74 -5.54
N ILE A 214 -19.42 -12.22 -5.09
CA ILE A 214 -20.40 -12.85 -4.19
C ILE A 214 -20.57 -14.33 -4.55
N GLY A 215 -19.97 -15.24 -3.77
CA GLY A 215 -19.96 -16.67 -4.10
C GLY A 215 -19.23 -17.55 -3.10
N VAL A 216 -18.26 -17.01 -2.36
CA VAL A 216 -17.71 -17.69 -1.17
C VAL A 216 -18.63 -17.37 0.02
N ALA A 217 -19.42 -18.35 0.45
CA ALA A 217 -20.31 -18.21 1.60
C ALA A 217 -19.50 -17.79 2.84
N GLY A 218 -19.73 -16.56 3.33
CA GLY A 218 -19.04 -15.99 4.49
C GLY A 218 -17.91 -15.00 4.19
N GLN A 219 -17.57 -14.74 2.91
CA GLN A 219 -16.55 -13.75 2.51
C GLN A 219 -17.06 -12.68 1.53
N GLY A 220 -18.37 -12.63 1.29
CA GLY A 220 -18.99 -11.54 0.54
C GLY A 220 -19.13 -10.32 1.42
N GLY A 221 -18.17 -9.40 1.36
CA GLY A 221 -18.25 -8.14 2.07
C GLY A 221 -18.16 -6.96 1.12
N VAL A 222 -19.29 -6.29 0.98
CA VAL A 222 -19.37 -4.86 0.66
C VAL A 222 -19.17 -4.17 2.01
N GLY A 223 -18.16 -3.34 2.16
CA GLY A 223 -17.85 -2.75 3.46
C GLY A 223 -16.59 -1.89 3.49
N ASP A 224 -16.46 -1.19 4.60
CA ASP A 224 -15.31 -0.37 4.92
C ASP A 224 -14.04 -1.22 5.03
N LEU A 225 -12.93 -0.74 4.49
CA LEU A 225 -11.59 -1.30 4.74
C LEU A 225 -11.04 -0.64 6.01
N VAL A 226 -10.79 -1.41 7.06
CA VAL A 226 -10.61 -0.90 8.44
C VAL A 226 -9.35 -1.40 9.14
N THR A 227 -8.62 -2.33 8.52
CA THR A 227 -7.50 -3.02 9.16
C THR A 227 -6.32 -3.12 8.21
N PHE A 228 -5.16 -2.67 8.67
CA PHE A 228 -3.89 -2.94 8.01
C PHE A 228 -3.34 -4.26 8.57
N TRP A 229 -2.80 -5.10 7.70
CA TRP A 229 -2.26 -6.40 8.08
C TRP A 229 -0.93 -6.68 7.39
N SER A 230 -0.11 -7.45 8.08
CA SER A 230 1.16 -8.02 7.66
C SER A 230 1.07 -9.52 7.90
N LEU A 231 1.43 -10.34 6.92
CA LEU A 231 1.31 -11.79 7.00
C LEU A 231 2.46 -12.47 6.28
N ASP A 232 2.94 -13.56 6.85
CA ASP A 232 3.73 -14.55 6.16
C ASP A 232 2.85 -15.79 5.95
N ASN A 233 2.71 -16.20 4.68
CA ASN A 233 1.89 -17.34 4.30
C ASN A 233 2.60 -18.69 4.53
N GLY A 234 3.81 -18.70 5.10
CA GLY A 234 4.47 -19.86 5.69
C GLY A 234 4.65 -21.02 4.71
N ASP A 235 5.73 -21.03 3.94
CA ASP A 235 6.15 -22.24 3.22
C ASP A 235 6.86 -23.18 4.20
N PRO A 236 6.33 -24.39 4.48
CA PRO A 236 6.98 -25.32 5.40
C PRO A 236 8.39 -25.74 4.98
N ALA A 237 8.79 -25.51 3.72
CA ALA A 237 10.13 -25.79 3.23
C ALA A 237 11.13 -24.65 3.45
N ASN A 238 10.68 -23.44 3.80
CA ASN A 238 11.55 -22.27 3.92
C ASN A 238 11.57 -21.74 5.35
N THR A 239 12.70 -21.92 6.03
CA THR A 239 12.91 -21.47 7.41
C THR A 239 13.68 -20.14 7.49
N ALA A 240 13.80 -19.41 6.38
CA ALA A 240 14.60 -18.19 6.29
C ALA A 240 13.74 -16.93 6.03
N GLN A 241 12.47 -16.93 6.45
CA GLN A 241 11.48 -15.90 6.10
C GLN A 241 11.53 -14.71 7.07
N SER A 242 11.72 -13.51 6.52
CA SER A 242 11.80 -12.26 7.27
C SER A 242 11.18 -11.12 6.46
N GLY A 243 9.86 -11.11 6.37
CA GLY A 243 9.12 -9.99 5.80
C GLY A 243 9.09 -8.83 6.79
N HIS A 244 9.52 -7.65 6.35
CA HIS A 244 9.56 -6.45 7.17
C HIS A 244 8.63 -5.38 6.62
N VAL A 245 7.97 -4.65 7.52
CA VAL A 245 7.16 -3.47 7.19
C VAL A 245 7.43 -2.34 8.17
N ASP A 246 7.45 -1.13 7.64
CA ASP A 246 7.72 0.10 8.39
C ASP A 246 7.00 1.30 7.76
N ASN A 247 7.01 2.45 8.46
CA ASN A 247 6.65 3.77 7.94
C ASN A 247 5.29 3.75 7.23
N ILE A 248 4.24 3.39 7.98
CA ILE A 248 2.87 3.26 7.48
C ILE A 248 2.15 4.60 7.64
N TYR A 249 1.64 5.11 6.53
CA TYR A 249 0.90 6.36 6.49
C TYR A 249 -0.38 6.21 5.67
N PHE A 250 -1.37 7.03 6.00
CA PHE A 250 -2.66 7.05 5.32
C PHE A 250 -2.99 8.41 4.72
N ASN A 251 -3.67 8.39 3.58
CA ASN A 251 -4.24 9.55 2.92
C ASN A 251 -5.68 9.24 2.47
N PRO A 252 -6.70 10.02 2.88
CA PRO A 252 -8.10 9.75 2.53
C PRO A 252 -8.48 10.14 1.09
N VAL A 253 -7.52 10.32 0.20
CA VAL A 253 -7.74 10.56 -1.23
C VAL A 253 -6.81 9.71 -2.07
N ALA A 254 -7.19 9.52 -3.34
CA ALA A 254 -6.30 8.96 -4.35
C ALA A 254 -5.05 9.82 -4.52
N VAL A 255 -3.90 9.19 -4.80
CA VAL A 255 -2.72 9.96 -5.21
C VAL A 255 -2.96 10.53 -6.61
N PRO A 256 -2.78 11.84 -6.83
CA PRO A 256 -2.90 12.42 -8.16
C PRO A 256 -1.86 11.81 -9.12
N GLU A 257 -2.30 11.28 -10.26
CA GLU A 257 -1.35 10.86 -11.30
C GLU A 257 -0.57 12.08 -11.82
N PRO A 258 0.76 11.99 -12.01
CA PRO A 258 1.60 13.13 -12.39
C PRO A 258 1.30 13.82 -13.74
N SER A 259 0.32 13.39 -14.53
CA SER A 259 0.34 13.62 -15.98
C SER A 259 -0.90 14.23 -16.65
N ALA A 260 -2.04 14.47 -15.97
CA ALA A 260 -3.20 15.05 -16.67
C ALA A 260 -3.22 16.60 -16.69
N ALA A 261 -2.75 17.26 -15.62
CA ALA A 261 -2.87 18.71 -15.49
C ALA A 261 -1.89 19.51 -16.38
N LEU A 262 -0.69 18.97 -16.63
CA LEU A 262 0.36 19.67 -17.40
C LEU A 262 0.11 19.62 -18.92
N LEU A 263 -0.44 18.51 -19.44
CA LEU A 263 -0.72 18.33 -20.87
C LEU A 263 -1.92 19.17 -21.35
N GLY A 264 -2.94 19.36 -20.51
CA GLY A 264 -4.06 20.27 -20.80
C GLY A 264 -3.63 21.74 -20.98
N GLY A 265 -2.69 22.20 -20.16
CA GLY A 265 -2.15 23.57 -20.26
C GLY A 265 -1.30 23.81 -21.52
N LEU A 266 -0.49 22.83 -21.94
CA LEU A 266 0.37 22.96 -23.11
C LEU A 266 -0.40 22.84 -24.44
N GLY A 267 -1.45 22.00 -24.50
CA GLY A 267 -2.30 21.87 -25.69
C GLY A 267 -3.04 23.18 -26.04
N LEU A 268 -3.53 23.91 -25.03
CA LEU A 268 -4.18 25.21 -25.19
C LEU A 268 -3.20 26.31 -25.66
N LEU A 269 -1.95 26.31 -25.17
CA LEU A 269 -0.91 27.24 -25.61
C LEU A 269 -0.49 27.00 -27.08
N GLY A 270 -0.46 25.74 -27.53
CA GLY A 270 -0.21 25.39 -28.93
C GLY A 270 -1.30 25.86 -29.88
N LEU A 271 -2.58 25.73 -29.49
CA LEU A 271 -3.73 26.16 -30.28
C LEU A 271 -3.84 27.69 -30.40
N LEU A 272 -3.48 28.43 -29.34
CA LEU A 272 -3.48 29.90 -29.38
C LEU A 272 -2.40 30.49 -30.29
N ARG A 273 -1.31 29.76 -30.54
CA ARG A 273 -0.23 30.21 -31.43
C ARG A 273 -0.57 30.07 -32.92
N ARG A 274 -1.50 29.18 -33.29
CA ARG A 274 -1.84 28.88 -34.70
C ARG A 274 -2.88 29.82 -35.32
N ARG A 275 -3.52 30.69 -34.52
CA ARG A 275 -4.50 31.69 -35.00
C ARG A 275 -3.90 33.05 -35.40
N ARG A 276 -2.57 33.17 -35.47
CA ARG A 276 -1.86 34.39 -35.88
C ARG A 276 -1.03 34.27 -37.18
N ALA A 277 -1.39 33.32 -38.04
CA ALA A 277 -0.90 33.27 -39.41
C ALA A 277 -2.06 33.50 -40.37
#